data_AF-A0A081A577-F1
#
_entry.id   AF-A0A081A577-F1
#
_cell.length_a   1.000
_cell.length_b   1.000
_cell.length_c   1.000
_cell.angle_alpha   90.00
_cell.angle_beta   90.00
_cell.angle_gamma   90.00
#
_symmetry.space_group_name_H-M   'P 1'
#
loop_
_entity.id
_entity.type
_entity.pdbx_description
1 polymer ?
#
loop_
_entity_poly.entity_id
_entity_poly.type
_entity_poly.pdbx_seq_one_letter_code
_entity_poly.pdbx_strand_id
1 'polypeptide(L)'
;MADPSEYVDASHISLMAAEMHLFLSAGSACSKLCWENDDPVNVNSNRTMLPAAAELGVVRKLREMMGDNSCLLSAIVGSALCSDAHELIKQDSGRRVRNWNQGRRSGGKNHELLQRTRNQRLQDRGTENHEYEPCMHEGMCDSTGCSCMKRDRMCEKACSCSRECPNRSEGCNCSPGECRTSKCPCVAALRECDPDTCALCEESEVAVLVSTGKCTPSRCAISMCGNVNVIRYKHKRLGMSFSPIHGYGMFARETISATEFVYQIRPVLSQNDAERHGLIYNKMEMSYLFDLNADAVLDALAATTRTSSSTTRVIHRTKVMSVCGVHHITMWALQDIAVGEELVFDYGYKRSVGPDWSQSRAASNSSG
;
A
#
# COMPACT_ATOMS: atom_id res chain seq x y z
N MET A 1 12.61 -23.34 -14.07
CA MET A 1 12.78 -23.80 -12.69
C MET A 1 13.25 -22.58 -11.92
N ALA A 2 12.43 -22.05 -11.01
CA ALA A 2 12.82 -20.92 -10.17
C ALA A 2 13.96 -21.36 -9.23
N ASP A 3 14.89 -20.45 -8.96
CA ASP A 3 16.00 -20.69 -8.05
C ASP A 3 15.45 -20.98 -6.63
N PRO A 4 15.79 -22.11 -5.99
CA PRO A 4 15.38 -22.42 -4.62
C PRO A 4 15.77 -21.34 -3.60
N SER A 5 16.70 -20.43 -3.93
CA SER A 5 17.07 -19.30 -3.09
C SER A 5 16.01 -18.19 -3.00
N GLU A 6 15.05 -18.13 -3.95
CA GLU A 6 14.00 -17.08 -3.97
C GLU A 6 12.88 -17.32 -2.95
N TYR A 7 12.75 -18.54 -2.42
CA TYR A 7 11.76 -18.88 -1.40
C TYR A 7 12.43 -19.60 -0.24
N VAL A 8 12.95 -18.81 0.69
CA VAL A 8 13.29 -19.29 2.02
C VAL A 8 12.00 -19.72 2.70
N ASP A 9 11.80 -21.02 2.89
CA ASP A 9 10.64 -21.53 3.61
C ASP A 9 10.70 -21.16 5.11
N ALA A 10 9.58 -21.32 5.81
CA ALA A 10 9.48 -20.93 7.23
C ALA A 10 10.42 -21.71 8.18
N SER A 11 11.09 -22.78 7.71
CA SER A 11 12.03 -23.56 8.53
C SER A 11 13.29 -22.75 8.90
N HIS A 12 13.72 -21.86 8.02
CA HIS A 12 14.90 -21.02 8.24
C HIS A 12 14.64 -19.89 9.25
N ILE A 13 13.39 -19.48 9.44
CA ILE A 13 13.01 -18.43 10.40
C ILE A 13 13.42 -18.83 11.82
N SER A 14 13.25 -20.10 12.19
CA SER A 14 13.61 -20.60 13.53
C SER A 14 15.12 -20.60 13.74
N LEU A 15 15.89 -20.96 12.69
CA LEU A 15 17.35 -20.94 12.72
C LEU A 15 17.89 -19.50 12.80
N MET A 16 17.40 -18.61 11.92
CA MET A 16 17.78 -17.21 11.95
C MET A 16 17.38 -16.52 13.25
N ALA A 17 16.21 -16.82 13.81
CA ALA A 17 15.78 -16.27 15.10
C ALA A 17 16.71 -16.71 16.23
N ALA A 18 17.14 -17.97 16.25
CA ALA A 18 18.08 -18.47 17.25
C ALA A 18 19.46 -17.77 17.15
N GLU A 19 19.98 -17.59 15.94
CA GLU A 19 21.24 -16.85 15.72
C GLU A 19 21.10 -15.37 16.06
N MET A 20 20.01 -14.71 15.65
CA MET A 20 19.75 -13.32 15.98
C MET A 20 19.60 -13.13 17.50
N HIS A 21 18.95 -14.05 18.20
CA HIS A 21 18.90 -14.03 19.67
C HIS A 21 20.30 -14.11 20.27
N LEU A 22 21.16 -15.00 19.77
CA LEU A 22 22.55 -15.12 20.23
C LEU A 22 23.37 -13.85 19.97
N PHE A 23 23.18 -13.19 18.83
CA PHE A 23 23.94 -11.97 18.49
C PHE A 23 23.44 -10.73 19.22
N LEU A 24 22.19 -10.73 19.69
CA LEU A 24 21.55 -9.58 20.35
C LEU A 24 21.49 -9.69 21.88
N SER A 25 21.70 -10.89 22.46
CA SER A 25 21.63 -11.05 23.90
C SER A 25 22.92 -10.61 24.59
N ALA A 26 22.77 -9.78 25.62
CA ALA A 26 23.90 -9.27 26.39
C ALA A 26 24.54 -10.41 27.21
N GLY A 27 25.82 -10.70 26.95
CA GLY A 27 26.59 -11.70 27.70
C GLY A 27 26.58 -13.10 27.09
N SER A 28 26.25 -13.23 25.79
CA SER A 28 26.31 -14.49 25.07
C SER A 28 27.33 -14.41 23.94
N ALA A 29 28.37 -15.22 24.04
CA ALA A 29 29.41 -15.25 23.03
C ALA A 29 28.92 -15.86 21.71
N CYS A 30 29.02 -15.10 20.62
CA CYS A 30 28.69 -15.59 19.28
C CYS A 30 29.64 -16.67 18.77
N SER A 31 30.86 -16.75 19.32
CA SER A 31 31.88 -17.71 18.96
C SER A 31 32.96 -17.82 20.05
N LYS A 32 33.89 -18.76 19.89
CA LYS A 32 35.07 -18.89 20.78
C LYS A 32 35.97 -17.66 20.78
N LEU A 33 35.92 -16.83 19.73
CA LEU A 33 36.69 -15.59 19.58
C LEU A 33 35.77 -14.35 19.67
N CYS A 34 34.67 -14.46 20.42
CA CYS A 34 33.81 -13.33 20.73
C CYS A 34 34.53 -12.36 21.67
N TRP A 35 34.32 -11.06 21.46
CA TRP A 35 34.83 -10.02 22.35
C TRP A 35 34.21 -10.07 23.76
N GLU A 36 33.05 -10.72 23.92
CA GLU A 36 32.36 -10.91 25.20
C GLU A 36 32.92 -12.07 26.05
N ASN A 37 33.84 -12.89 25.53
CA ASN A 37 34.43 -13.96 26.32
C ASN A 37 35.39 -13.39 27.38
N ASP A 38 35.18 -13.77 28.64
CA ASP A 38 36.02 -13.36 29.78
C ASP A 38 37.45 -13.95 29.75
N ASP A 39 37.66 -15.03 28.98
CA ASP A 39 38.97 -15.64 28.81
C ASP A 39 39.70 -15.04 27.60
N PRO A 40 40.81 -14.29 27.79
CA PRO A 40 41.67 -13.92 26.69
C PRO A 40 42.39 -15.18 26.24
N VAL A 41 41.78 -15.93 25.30
CA VAL A 41 42.53 -16.94 24.56
C VAL A 41 43.73 -16.21 23.97
N ASN A 42 44.91 -16.56 24.47
CA ASN A 42 46.20 -16.05 24.03
C ASN A 42 46.44 -16.52 22.59
N VAL A 43 45.70 -15.94 21.65
CA VAL A 43 45.94 -16.10 20.22
C VAL A 43 47.13 -15.21 19.92
N ASN A 44 48.33 -15.80 20.02
CA ASN A 44 49.60 -15.30 19.51
C ASN A 44 49.45 -14.08 18.59
N SER A 45 49.72 -12.89 19.13
CA SER A 45 50.64 -11.85 18.64
C SER A 45 51.08 -11.83 17.16
N ASN A 46 50.26 -12.21 16.18
CA ASN A 46 50.59 -12.09 14.75
C ASN A 46 49.44 -12.30 13.74
N ARG A 47 48.17 -11.99 14.07
CA ARG A 47 47.12 -11.88 13.06
C ARG A 47 46.17 -10.71 13.31
N THR A 48 46.64 -9.50 13.08
CA THR A 48 45.78 -8.39 12.65
C THR A 48 45.54 -8.57 11.15
N MET A 49 44.66 -9.50 10.76
CA MET A 49 44.05 -9.42 9.44
C MET A 49 43.05 -8.29 9.52
N LEU A 50 43.55 -7.05 9.35
CA LEU A 50 42.67 -5.94 9.00
C LEU A 50 41.85 -6.42 7.81
N PRO A 51 40.51 -6.33 7.87
CA PRO A 51 39.66 -6.73 6.75
C PRO A 51 40.18 -6.03 5.49
N ALA A 52 40.10 -6.72 4.35
CA ALA A 52 40.48 -6.10 3.08
C ALA A 52 39.78 -4.75 2.93
N ALA A 53 40.35 -3.79 2.18
CA ALA A 53 39.77 -2.45 2.06
C ALA A 53 38.29 -2.45 1.65
N ALA A 54 37.87 -3.45 0.85
CA ALA A 54 36.47 -3.70 0.49
C ALA A 54 35.61 -4.11 1.71
N GLU A 55 36.12 -5.02 2.56
CA GLU A 55 35.44 -5.49 3.77
C GLU A 55 35.31 -4.38 4.82
N LEU A 56 36.31 -3.50 4.95
CA LEU A 56 36.21 -2.29 5.78
C LEU A 56 35.08 -1.37 5.30
N GLY A 57 34.90 -1.24 3.98
CA GLY A 57 33.78 -0.51 3.39
C GLY A 57 32.43 -1.13 3.74
N VAL A 58 32.32 -2.46 3.64
CA VAL A 58 31.14 -3.22 4.01
C VAL A 58 30.82 -3.05 5.50
N VAL A 59 31.80 -3.24 6.39
CA VAL A 59 31.61 -3.09 7.84
C VAL A 59 31.14 -1.68 8.19
N ARG A 60 31.75 -0.64 7.60
CA ARG A 60 31.31 0.75 7.82
C ARG A 60 29.86 0.97 7.39
N LYS A 61 29.46 0.43 6.24
CA LYS A 61 28.07 0.55 5.78
C LYS A 61 27.10 -0.21 6.67
N LEU A 62 27.47 -1.41 7.11
CA LEU A 62 26.66 -2.22 8.03
C LEU A 62 26.50 -1.55 9.39
N ARG A 63 27.53 -0.86 9.90
CA ARG A 63 27.46 -0.05 11.13
C ARG A 63 26.46 1.10 11.01
N GLU A 64 26.37 1.75 9.84
CA GLU A 64 25.35 2.77 9.60
C GLU A 64 23.93 2.21 9.59
N MET A 65 23.74 0.98 9.11
CA MET A 65 22.43 0.36 8.90
C MET A 65 21.90 -0.38 10.14
N MET A 66 22.76 -1.10 10.85
CA MET A 66 22.38 -2.00 11.96
C MET A 66 22.97 -1.56 13.31
N GLY A 67 23.79 -0.52 13.33
CA GLY A 67 24.49 -0.04 14.51
C GLY A 67 25.78 -0.82 14.83
N ASP A 68 26.39 -0.47 15.95
CA ASP A 68 27.63 -1.09 16.43
C ASP A 68 27.31 -2.39 17.19
N ASN A 69 27.24 -3.51 16.47
CA ASN A 69 27.16 -4.86 17.05
C ASN A 69 28.24 -5.77 16.45
N SER A 70 29.31 -6.03 17.20
CA SER A 70 30.47 -6.79 16.71
C SER A 70 30.13 -8.23 16.31
N CYS A 71 29.22 -8.89 17.04
CA CYS A 71 28.78 -10.26 16.76
C CYS A 71 28.07 -10.32 15.41
N LEU A 72 27.07 -9.46 15.22
CA LEU A 72 26.27 -9.38 14.00
C LEU A 72 27.11 -8.98 12.77
N LEU A 73 27.99 -7.99 12.94
CA LEU A 73 28.87 -7.53 11.87
C LEU A 73 29.84 -8.64 11.41
N SER A 74 30.41 -9.39 12.35
CA SER A 74 31.30 -10.51 12.03
C SER A 74 30.58 -11.66 11.34
N ALA A 75 29.35 -11.97 11.75
CA ALA A 75 28.55 -13.03 11.15
C ALA A 75 28.16 -12.71 9.70
N ILE A 76 27.82 -11.45 9.40
CA ILE A 76 27.40 -11.03 8.05
C ILE A 76 28.61 -10.92 7.11
N VAL A 77 29.74 -10.41 7.59
CA VAL A 77 30.95 -10.30 6.78
C VAL A 77 31.58 -11.68 6.55
N GLY A 78 31.49 -12.59 7.52
CA GLY A 78 31.92 -13.98 7.44
C GLY A 78 33.44 -14.18 7.44
N SER A 79 34.20 -13.23 6.88
CA SER A 79 35.66 -13.24 6.83
C SER A 79 36.34 -12.51 7.99
N ALA A 80 35.61 -11.66 8.72
CA ALA A 80 36.11 -10.92 9.86
C ALA A 80 35.72 -11.61 11.18
N LEU A 81 36.65 -11.67 12.14
CA LEU A 81 36.35 -12.17 13.47
C LEU A 81 35.59 -11.12 14.29
N CYS A 82 34.83 -11.60 15.26
CA CYS A 82 34.07 -10.76 16.18
C CYS A 82 34.96 -9.79 16.97
N SER A 83 36.13 -10.26 17.43
CA SER A 83 37.15 -9.44 18.08
C SER A 83 37.67 -8.30 17.18
N ASP A 84 37.89 -8.58 15.90
CA ASP A 84 38.44 -7.61 14.94
C ASP A 84 37.40 -6.53 14.61
N ALA A 85 36.14 -6.94 14.45
CA ALA A 85 35.02 -6.02 14.29
C ALA A 85 34.85 -5.11 15.52
N HIS A 86 35.05 -5.64 16.72
CA HIS A 86 35.00 -4.88 17.96
C HIS A 86 36.13 -3.84 18.06
N GLU A 87 37.35 -4.23 17.71
CA GLU A 87 38.50 -3.31 17.70
C GLU A 87 38.31 -2.19 16.67
N LEU A 88 37.76 -2.51 15.49
CA LEU A 88 37.43 -1.51 14.47
C LEU A 88 36.37 -0.50 14.98
N ILE A 89 35.35 -0.97 15.70
CA ILE A 89 34.34 -0.08 16.32
C ILE A 89 35.02 0.84 17.33
N LYS A 90 35.89 0.32 18.19
CA LYS A 90 36.65 1.10 19.19
C LYS A 90 37.50 2.19 18.54
N GLN A 91 38.20 1.86 17.45
CA GLN A 91 39.05 2.81 16.72
C GLN A 91 38.24 3.92 16.03
N ASP A 92 37.01 3.65 15.61
CA ASP A 92 36.16 4.58 14.85
C ASP A 92 35.02 5.19 15.71
N SER A 93 35.05 4.98 17.02
CA SER A 93 34.04 5.45 18.00
C SER A 93 33.90 6.99 18.09
N GLY A 94 34.74 7.75 17.38
CA GLY A 94 34.71 9.20 17.33
C GLY A 94 33.68 9.81 16.36
N ARG A 95 33.05 9.02 15.48
CA ARG A 95 32.07 9.51 14.48
C ARG A 95 30.65 9.09 14.88
N ARG A 96 30.03 9.85 15.78
CA ARG A 96 28.65 9.58 16.25
C ARG A 96 27.65 9.57 15.10
N VAL A 97 26.87 8.49 15.01
CA VAL A 97 25.64 8.41 14.24
C VAL A 97 24.69 9.52 14.70
N ARG A 98 24.06 10.23 13.75
CA ARG A 98 23.09 11.29 14.04
C ARG A 98 21.92 10.68 14.80
N ASN A 99 21.84 10.99 16.09
CA ASN A 99 20.72 10.55 16.91
C ASN A 99 19.46 11.27 16.43
N TRP A 100 18.49 10.52 15.92
CA TRP A 100 17.17 11.05 15.59
C TRP A 100 16.47 11.38 16.91
N ASN A 101 16.60 12.63 17.36
CA ASN A 101 15.89 13.12 18.53
C ASN A 101 14.38 13.06 18.25
N GLN A 102 13.73 12.00 18.75
CA GLN A 102 12.29 11.91 18.81
C GLN A 102 11.82 12.98 19.81
N GLY A 103 11.23 14.06 19.30
CA GLY A 103 10.56 15.04 20.13
C GLY A 103 9.42 14.36 20.88
N ARG A 104 9.58 14.15 22.20
CA ARG A 104 8.49 13.71 23.07
C ARG A 104 7.35 14.73 23.02
N ARG A 105 6.12 14.27 22.83
CA ARG A 105 4.92 15.07 23.16
C ARG A 105 3.88 14.25 23.91
N SER A 106 3.26 14.95 24.86
CA SER A 106 2.13 14.49 25.67
C SER A 106 0.91 14.25 24.80
N GLY A 107 0.35 13.04 24.86
CA GLY A 107 -0.92 12.69 24.24
C GLY A 107 -2.04 13.58 24.77
N GLY A 108 -2.64 14.37 23.89
CA GLY A 108 -3.72 15.29 24.22
C GLY A 108 -4.82 15.25 23.16
N LYS A 109 -6.04 15.61 23.59
CA LYS A 109 -7.31 15.63 22.81
C LYS A 109 -7.22 16.34 21.43
N ASN A 110 -6.19 17.15 21.20
CA ASN A 110 -5.94 17.85 19.93
C ASN A 110 -5.52 16.90 18.79
N HIS A 111 -4.93 15.74 19.10
CA HIS A 111 -4.51 14.76 18.10
C HIS A 111 -5.71 14.10 17.39
N GLU A 112 -6.70 13.62 18.15
CA GLU A 112 -7.93 13.05 17.60
C GLU A 112 -8.71 14.07 16.76
N LEU A 113 -8.78 15.33 17.21
CA LEU A 113 -9.45 16.41 16.47
C LEU A 113 -8.76 16.67 15.12
N LEU A 114 -7.42 16.66 15.09
CA LEU A 114 -6.64 16.85 13.88
C LEU A 114 -6.88 15.73 12.87
N GLN A 115 -6.89 14.47 13.32
CA GLN A 115 -7.20 13.32 12.46
C GLN A 115 -8.63 13.36 11.92
N ARG A 116 -9.63 13.67 12.76
CA ARG A 116 -11.03 13.78 12.30
C ARG A 116 -11.20 14.86 11.24
N THR A 117 -10.67 16.06 11.49
CA THR A 117 -10.73 17.19 10.56
C THR A 117 -10.04 16.86 9.24
N ARG A 118 -8.99 16.03 9.29
CA ARG A 118 -8.24 15.64 8.11
C ARG A 118 -8.93 14.55 7.30
N ASN A 119 -9.48 13.55 7.95
CA ASN A 119 -10.30 12.52 7.28
C ASN A 119 -11.51 13.15 6.59
N GLN A 120 -12.11 14.17 7.21
CA GLN A 120 -13.20 14.92 6.59
C GLN A 120 -12.73 15.72 5.35
N ARG A 121 -11.60 16.43 5.45
CA ARG A 121 -11.01 17.13 4.29
C ARG A 121 -10.66 16.19 3.13
N LEU A 122 -10.21 14.97 3.42
CA LEU A 122 -9.93 13.95 2.42
C LEU A 122 -11.19 13.44 1.71
N GLN A 123 -12.34 13.42 2.41
CA GLN A 123 -13.64 13.06 1.81
C GLN A 123 -14.16 14.17 0.89
N ASP A 124 -13.96 15.44 1.27
CA ASP A 124 -14.63 16.58 0.64
C ASP A 124 -13.99 17.06 -0.68
N ARG A 125 -12.73 16.68 -0.99
CA ARG A 125 -11.92 17.41 -1.99
C ARG A 125 -11.81 16.85 -3.42
N GLY A 126 -12.54 15.80 -3.78
CA GLY A 126 -12.61 15.37 -5.19
C GLY A 126 -11.25 15.32 -5.93
N THR A 127 -11.21 15.89 -7.14
CA THR A 127 -10.08 15.86 -8.10
C THR A 127 -8.96 16.88 -7.85
N GLU A 128 -9.05 17.76 -6.85
CA GLU A 128 -8.00 18.77 -6.57
C GLU A 128 -6.80 18.23 -5.76
N ASN A 129 -6.82 16.95 -5.39
CA ASN A 129 -5.82 16.41 -4.47
C ASN A 129 -4.58 15.88 -5.21
N HIS A 130 -3.39 16.45 -4.99
CA HIS A 130 -2.14 15.95 -5.58
C HIS A 130 -1.81 14.49 -5.23
N GLU A 131 -1.00 13.85 -6.08
CA GLU A 131 -0.43 12.52 -5.84
C GLU A 131 0.38 12.47 -4.54
N TYR A 132 0.40 11.29 -3.94
CA TYR A 132 1.11 11.07 -2.69
C TYR A 132 2.62 11.06 -2.93
N GLU A 133 3.32 11.94 -2.23
CA GLU A 133 4.78 11.96 -2.15
C GLU A 133 5.19 11.79 -0.68
N PRO A 134 6.00 10.76 -0.35
CA PRO A 134 6.49 10.56 1.01
C PRO A 134 7.26 11.78 1.51
N CYS A 135 7.05 12.16 2.77
CA CYS A 135 7.78 13.28 3.35
C CYS A 135 9.17 12.87 3.81
N MET A 136 10.16 13.69 3.47
CA MET A 136 11.57 13.53 3.87
C MET A 136 12.07 14.84 4.48
N HIS A 137 11.74 15.06 5.74
CA HIS A 137 12.18 16.23 6.50
C HIS A 137 12.53 15.83 7.93
N GLU A 138 13.33 16.66 8.60
CA GLU A 138 13.57 16.53 10.03
C GLU A 138 12.44 17.19 10.83
N GLY A 139 12.27 16.77 12.09
CA GLY A 139 11.25 17.31 12.98
C GLY A 139 9.84 16.77 12.74
N MET A 140 8.85 17.45 13.33
CA MET A 140 7.44 17.03 13.25
C MET A 140 6.82 17.39 11.91
N CYS A 141 5.84 16.60 11.47
CA CYS A 141 5.05 16.99 10.31
C CYS A 141 4.14 18.16 10.67
N ASP A 142 4.37 19.29 10.02
CA ASP A 142 3.50 20.47 10.03
C ASP A 142 3.22 20.94 8.58
N SER A 143 2.35 21.95 8.43
CA SER A 143 2.01 22.50 7.12
C SER A 143 3.18 23.21 6.41
N THR A 144 4.24 23.57 7.14
CA THR A 144 5.38 24.32 6.59
C THR A 144 6.48 23.41 6.03
N GLY A 145 6.77 22.29 6.69
CA GLY A 145 7.86 21.37 6.36
C GLY A 145 7.42 20.04 5.76
N CYS A 146 6.18 19.58 5.99
CA CYS A 146 5.74 18.27 5.52
C CYS A 146 5.05 18.34 4.16
N SER A 147 5.64 17.67 3.15
CA SER A 147 5.04 17.50 1.82
C SER A 147 3.66 16.84 1.87
N CYS A 148 3.47 15.83 2.71
CA CYS A 148 2.16 15.19 2.89
C CYS A 148 1.13 16.17 3.44
N MET A 149 1.49 17.06 4.38
CA MET A 149 0.57 18.07 4.91
C MET A 149 0.22 19.15 3.90
N LYS A 150 1.18 19.59 3.08
CA LYS A 150 0.92 20.54 1.99
C LYS A 150 -0.01 19.97 0.92
N ARG A 151 0.06 18.66 0.69
CA ARG A 151 -0.80 17.93 -0.25
C ARG A 151 -2.08 17.38 0.39
N ASP A 152 -2.36 17.75 1.65
CA ASP A 152 -3.49 17.25 2.46
C ASP A 152 -3.59 15.71 2.51
N ARG A 153 -2.47 14.99 2.38
CA ARG A 153 -2.37 13.53 2.47
C ARG A 153 -1.92 13.07 3.85
N MET A 154 -2.45 11.94 4.32
CA MET A 154 -1.88 11.26 5.48
C MET A 154 -0.43 10.85 5.17
N CYS A 155 0.45 10.86 6.17
CA CYS A 155 1.75 10.24 6.04
C CYS A 155 1.57 8.72 6.02
N GLU A 156 2.23 8.03 5.08
CA GLU A 156 2.20 6.57 4.98
C GLU A 156 3.53 5.96 5.42
N LYS A 157 3.63 4.63 5.41
CA LYS A 157 4.84 3.88 5.76
C LYS A 157 6.12 4.31 5.06
N ALA A 158 6.02 4.83 3.83
CA ALA A 158 7.17 5.32 3.07
C ALA A 158 7.73 6.68 3.57
N CYS A 159 6.99 7.42 4.41
CA CYS A 159 7.48 8.68 4.96
C CYS A 159 8.62 8.47 5.96
N SER A 160 9.56 9.41 6.00
CA SER A 160 10.66 9.42 6.98
C SER A 160 10.27 10.01 8.33
N CYS A 161 9.07 10.57 8.49
CA CYS A 161 8.62 11.11 9.77
C CYS A 161 8.43 10.02 10.84
N SER A 162 8.45 10.40 12.12
CA SER A 162 8.28 9.48 13.25
C SER A 162 7.07 8.55 13.08
N ARG A 163 7.12 7.32 13.60
CA ARG A 163 5.96 6.41 13.67
C ARG A 163 4.82 6.98 14.52
N GLU A 164 5.16 7.83 15.49
CA GLU A 164 4.21 8.59 16.32
C GLU A 164 3.75 9.90 15.66
N CYS A 165 4.08 10.13 14.39
CA CYS A 165 3.66 11.33 13.68
C CYS A 165 2.14 11.43 13.70
N PRO A 166 1.56 12.59 14.09
CA PRO A 166 0.12 12.74 14.19
C PRO A 166 -0.59 12.70 12.82
N ASN A 167 0.18 12.90 11.75
CA ASN A 167 -0.28 12.70 10.37
C ASN A 167 -0.23 11.23 9.89
N ARG A 168 0.31 10.34 10.73
CA ARG A 168 0.08 8.89 10.76
C ARG A 168 -1.36 8.49 10.43
N SER A 169 -1.60 7.69 9.40
CA SER A 169 -2.80 6.85 9.40
C SER A 169 -2.64 5.77 10.50
N GLU A 170 -3.57 5.73 11.44
CA GLU A 170 -3.53 4.78 12.58
C GLU A 170 -4.14 3.42 12.23
N GLY A 171 -4.72 3.29 11.04
CA GLY A 171 -5.48 2.11 10.65
C GLY A 171 -6.85 2.03 11.33
N CYS A 172 -7.37 0.80 11.45
CA CYS A 172 -8.64 0.53 12.14
C CYS A 172 -8.52 -0.62 13.12
N ASN A 173 -9.33 -0.55 14.18
CA ASN A 173 -9.46 -1.60 15.20
C ASN A 173 -10.77 -2.38 15.02
N CYS A 174 -11.24 -2.52 13.78
CA CYS A 174 -12.46 -3.26 13.49
C CYS A 174 -12.26 -4.75 13.73
N SER A 175 -13.35 -5.45 14.05
CA SER A 175 -13.34 -6.91 14.09
C SER A 175 -13.09 -7.51 12.69
N PRO A 176 -12.51 -8.72 12.62
CA PRO A 176 -12.28 -9.41 11.35
C PRO A 176 -13.53 -9.45 10.47
N GLY A 177 -13.39 -9.10 9.19
CA GLY A 177 -14.49 -9.14 8.21
C GLY A 177 -15.46 -7.94 8.19
N GLU A 178 -15.45 -7.08 9.21
CA GLU A 178 -16.44 -6.00 9.39
C GLU A 178 -16.15 -4.71 8.60
N CYS A 179 -14.96 -4.58 8.01
CA CYS A 179 -14.58 -3.42 7.20
C CYS A 179 -15.31 -3.39 5.84
N ARG A 180 -16.62 -3.18 5.85
CA ARG A 180 -17.47 -3.08 4.63
C ARG A 180 -18.30 -1.80 4.59
N THR A 181 -18.45 -1.16 5.74
CA THR A 181 -19.31 0.02 5.93
C THR A 181 -18.50 1.19 6.47
N SER A 182 -19.05 2.39 6.41
CA SER A 182 -18.46 3.61 6.99
C SER A 182 -18.30 3.57 8.52
N LYS A 183 -18.71 2.49 9.20
CA LYS A 183 -18.33 2.23 10.59
C LYS A 183 -16.82 2.00 10.74
N CYS A 184 -16.18 1.45 9.70
CA CYS A 184 -14.73 1.33 9.65
C CYS A 184 -14.13 2.70 9.28
N PRO A 185 -13.17 3.23 10.06
CA PRO A 185 -12.56 4.52 9.78
C PRO A 185 -11.79 4.53 8.44
N CYS A 186 -11.22 3.40 8.01
CA CYS A 186 -10.58 3.29 6.70
C CYS A 186 -11.62 3.47 5.58
N VAL A 187 -12.73 2.73 5.63
CA VAL A 187 -13.82 2.82 4.65
C VAL A 187 -14.43 4.22 4.65
N ALA A 188 -14.65 4.81 5.82
CA ALA A 188 -15.14 6.18 5.94
C ALA A 188 -14.19 7.17 5.27
N ALA A 189 -12.88 7.01 5.45
CA ALA A 189 -11.87 7.86 4.84
C ALA A 189 -11.61 7.56 3.34
N LEU A 190 -12.42 6.72 2.68
CA LEU A 190 -12.21 6.26 1.31
C LEU A 190 -10.81 5.65 1.10
N ARG A 191 -10.36 4.89 2.10
CA ARG A 191 -9.06 4.23 2.12
C ARG A 191 -9.24 2.74 2.28
N GLU A 192 -8.39 1.98 1.61
CA GLU A 192 -8.24 0.56 1.88
C GLU A 192 -7.56 0.35 3.23
N CYS A 193 -7.84 -0.76 3.92
CA CYS A 193 -7.11 -1.13 5.12
C CYS A 193 -5.66 -1.48 4.73
N ASP A 194 -4.69 -0.92 5.45
CA ASP A 194 -3.27 -1.25 5.25
C ASP A 194 -2.91 -2.41 6.20
N PRO A 195 -2.40 -3.55 5.70
CA PRO A 195 -2.00 -4.69 6.53
C PRO A 195 -1.00 -4.35 7.64
N ASP A 196 -0.16 -3.33 7.44
CA ASP A 196 0.88 -2.93 8.40
C ASP A 196 0.31 -2.13 9.59
N THR A 197 -0.89 -1.55 9.44
CA THR A 197 -1.53 -0.71 10.48
C THR A 197 -2.83 -1.30 11.01
N CYS A 198 -3.61 -1.97 10.16
CA CYS A 198 -4.93 -2.51 10.46
C CYS A 198 -4.86 -3.96 10.96
N ALA A 199 -4.02 -4.20 11.97
CA ALA A 199 -3.64 -5.55 12.41
C ALA A 199 -4.79 -6.40 13.00
N LEU A 200 -5.91 -5.78 13.39
CA LEU A 200 -7.03 -6.49 14.04
C LEU A 200 -8.15 -6.91 13.08
N CYS A 201 -8.37 -6.12 12.02
CA CYS A 201 -9.45 -6.37 11.08
C CYS A 201 -9.07 -7.37 9.99
N GLU A 202 -7.76 -7.58 9.84
CA GLU A 202 -7.17 -8.56 8.97
C GLU A 202 -6.53 -9.63 9.85
N GLU A 203 -6.99 -10.86 9.74
CA GLU A 203 -6.25 -11.97 10.32
C GLU A 203 -5.05 -12.27 9.42
N SER A 204 -3.90 -11.68 9.78
CA SER A 204 -2.62 -11.81 9.08
C SER A 204 -2.15 -13.25 8.91
N GLU A 205 -2.69 -14.19 9.70
CA GLU A 205 -2.35 -15.61 9.65
C GLU A 205 -3.22 -16.45 8.71
N VAL A 206 -4.21 -15.89 8.00
CA VAL A 206 -5.10 -16.73 7.15
C VAL A 206 -4.31 -17.56 6.12
N ALA A 207 -3.25 -17.02 5.53
CA ALA A 207 -2.39 -17.78 4.61
C ALA A 207 -1.68 -18.95 5.31
N VAL A 208 -1.21 -18.74 6.55
CA VAL A 208 -0.55 -19.76 7.38
C VAL A 208 -1.56 -20.80 7.87
N LEU A 209 -2.75 -20.38 8.29
CA LEU A 209 -3.83 -21.24 8.79
C LEU A 209 -4.41 -22.16 7.69
N VAL A 210 -4.51 -21.65 6.45
CA VAL A 210 -4.90 -22.46 5.28
C VAL A 210 -3.78 -23.45 4.94
N SER A 211 -2.53 -23.00 4.93
CA SER A 211 -1.36 -23.84 4.61
C SER A 211 -1.13 -24.96 5.65
N THR A 212 -1.48 -24.71 6.91
CA THR A 212 -1.34 -25.68 8.03
C THR A 212 -2.60 -26.55 8.23
N GLY A 213 -3.63 -26.41 7.40
CA GLY A 213 -4.87 -27.19 7.48
C GLY A 213 -5.72 -26.93 8.72
N LYS A 214 -5.39 -25.90 9.52
CA LYS A 214 -6.13 -25.51 10.73
C LYS A 214 -7.42 -24.76 10.44
N CYS A 215 -7.61 -24.32 9.19
CA CYS A 215 -8.79 -23.59 8.76
C CYS A 215 -9.18 -23.99 7.33
N THR A 216 -10.46 -24.24 7.08
CA THR A 216 -10.96 -24.43 5.72
C THR A 216 -11.04 -23.07 5.01
N PRO A 217 -10.83 -23.01 3.68
CA PRO A 217 -10.91 -21.76 2.92
C PRO A 217 -12.22 -20.99 3.15
N SER A 218 -13.33 -21.71 3.33
CA SER A 218 -14.66 -21.18 3.62
C SER A 218 -14.80 -20.53 5.01
N ARG A 219 -14.15 -21.06 6.04
CA ARG A 219 -14.17 -20.46 7.39
C ARG A 219 -13.25 -19.24 7.48
N CYS A 220 -12.08 -19.33 6.83
CA CYS A 220 -11.12 -18.23 6.80
C CYS A 220 -11.60 -17.05 5.96
N ALA A 221 -12.46 -17.26 4.96
CA ALA A 221 -13.07 -16.16 4.20
C ALA A 221 -13.93 -15.22 5.06
N ILE A 222 -14.47 -15.70 6.19
CA ILE A 222 -15.30 -14.92 7.12
C ILE A 222 -14.43 -13.99 7.99
N SER A 223 -13.20 -14.38 8.32
CA SER A 223 -12.26 -13.56 9.09
C SER A 223 -11.39 -12.63 8.24
N MET A 224 -11.55 -12.64 6.92
CA MET A 224 -10.79 -11.74 6.05
C MET A 224 -11.40 -10.34 6.02
N CYS A 225 -10.55 -9.33 6.20
CA CYS A 225 -10.93 -7.92 6.06
C CYS A 225 -11.73 -7.68 4.76
N GLY A 226 -12.87 -7.00 4.89
CA GLY A 226 -13.75 -6.65 3.76
C GLY A 226 -13.24 -5.49 2.91
N ASN A 227 -12.22 -4.77 3.38
CA ASN A 227 -11.66 -3.56 2.79
C ASN A 227 -10.18 -3.76 2.44
N VAL A 228 -9.86 -4.88 1.77
CA VAL A 228 -8.54 -5.18 1.18
C VAL A 228 -8.72 -5.74 -0.25
N ASN A 229 -9.62 -5.14 -1.03
CA ASN A 229 -10.03 -5.67 -2.33
C ASN A 229 -9.04 -5.36 -3.45
N VAL A 230 -8.45 -4.15 -3.48
CA VAL A 230 -7.48 -3.76 -4.51
C VAL A 230 -6.13 -4.43 -4.26
N ILE A 231 -5.65 -4.41 -3.02
CA ILE A 231 -4.35 -5.00 -2.64
C ILE A 231 -4.33 -6.49 -2.94
N ARG A 232 -5.44 -7.19 -2.70
CA ARG A 232 -5.57 -8.64 -2.96
C ARG A 232 -6.12 -8.96 -4.35
N TYR A 233 -6.28 -7.99 -5.23
CA TYR A 233 -6.78 -8.18 -6.60
C TYR A 233 -8.08 -9.00 -6.65
N LYS A 234 -9.03 -8.73 -5.74
CA LYS A 234 -10.34 -9.42 -5.64
C LYS A 234 -11.33 -8.94 -6.71
N HIS A 235 -10.87 -8.88 -7.95
CA HIS A 235 -11.68 -8.46 -9.10
C HIS A 235 -12.75 -9.49 -9.39
N LYS A 236 -13.96 -9.02 -9.69
CA LYS A 236 -15.04 -9.85 -10.18
C LYS A 236 -14.75 -10.32 -11.60
N ARG A 237 -15.30 -11.47 -11.95
CA ARG A 237 -15.21 -12.01 -13.31
C ARG A 237 -16.11 -11.22 -14.23
N LEU A 238 -15.48 -10.50 -15.15
CA LEU A 238 -16.16 -9.71 -16.16
C LEU A 238 -15.78 -10.22 -17.56
N GLY A 239 -16.64 -10.00 -18.53
CA GLY A 239 -16.34 -10.31 -19.92
C GLY A 239 -16.88 -9.26 -20.88
N MET A 240 -16.20 -9.09 -21.99
CA MET A 240 -16.59 -8.13 -23.04
C MET A 240 -17.55 -8.80 -24.04
N SER A 241 -18.59 -8.09 -24.45
CA SER A 241 -19.51 -8.51 -25.52
C SER A 241 -20.12 -7.29 -26.22
N PHE A 242 -20.86 -7.50 -27.31
CA PHE A 242 -21.57 -6.42 -27.98
C PHE A 242 -22.71 -5.88 -27.10
N SER A 243 -22.73 -4.56 -26.90
CA SER A 243 -23.75 -3.90 -26.12
C SER A 243 -25.01 -3.62 -26.96
N PRO A 244 -26.21 -3.76 -26.36
CA PRO A 244 -27.45 -3.25 -26.95
C PRO A 244 -27.49 -1.71 -27.05
N ILE A 245 -26.66 -0.99 -26.28
CA ILE A 245 -26.61 0.47 -26.27
C ILE A 245 -25.70 0.97 -27.40
N HIS A 246 -24.41 0.62 -27.34
CA HIS A 246 -23.43 1.03 -28.34
C HIS A 246 -22.13 0.22 -28.23
N GLY A 247 -21.63 -0.28 -29.36
CA GLY A 247 -20.30 -0.90 -29.45
C GLY A 247 -20.12 -2.13 -28.56
N TYR A 248 -19.02 -2.16 -27.80
CA TYR A 248 -18.72 -3.23 -26.83
C TYR A 248 -19.01 -2.74 -25.41
N GLY A 249 -19.67 -3.61 -24.64
CA GLY A 249 -19.94 -3.43 -23.21
C GLY A 249 -19.23 -4.48 -22.36
N MET A 250 -19.21 -4.24 -21.06
CA MET A 250 -18.68 -5.15 -20.05
C MET A 250 -19.83 -5.85 -19.33
N PHE A 251 -19.77 -7.16 -19.18
CA PHE A 251 -20.85 -7.98 -18.63
C PHE A 251 -20.35 -8.81 -17.44
N ALA A 252 -21.18 -8.96 -16.42
CA ALA A 252 -20.89 -9.81 -15.28
C ALA A 252 -20.86 -11.29 -15.69
N ARG A 253 -19.80 -12.01 -15.32
CA ARG A 253 -19.66 -13.47 -15.52
C ARG A 253 -19.92 -14.29 -14.26
N GLU A 254 -20.19 -13.60 -13.17
CA GLU A 254 -20.61 -14.16 -11.88
C GLU A 254 -21.64 -13.22 -11.25
N THR A 255 -22.40 -13.72 -10.26
CA THR A 255 -23.33 -12.89 -9.49
C THR A 255 -22.55 -11.95 -8.58
N ILE A 256 -22.90 -10.67 -8.57
CA ILE A 256 -22.27 -9.64 -7.73
C ILE A 256 -23.34 -9.06 -6.82
N SER A 257 -23.10 -9.04 -5.51
CA SER A 257 -24.08 -8.49 -4.57
C SER A 257 -24.01 -6.97 -4.50
N ALA A 258 -25.11 -6.33 -4.11
CA ALA A 258 -25.15 -4.90 -3.85
C ALA A 258 -24.03 -4.49 -2.88
N THR A 259 -23.43 -3.32 -3.12
CA THR A 259 -22.31 -2.74 -2.34
C THR A 259 -20.99 -3.50 -2.42
N GLU A 260 -20.89 -4.55 -3.23
CA GLU A 260 -19.65 -5.31 -3.40
C GLU A 260 -18.67 -4.62 -4.36
N PHE A 261 -17.38 -4.84 -4.14
CA PHE A 261 -16.33 -4.40 -5.06
C PHE A 261 -16.41 -5.21 -6.36
N VAL A 262 -16.33 -4.51 -7.49
CA VAL A 262 -16.44 -5.10 -8.84
C VAL A 262 -15.07 -5.19 -9.49
N TYR A 263 -14.43 -4.06 -9.73
CA TYR A 263 -13.20 -4.01 -10.53
C TYR A 263 -12.45 -2.70 -10.27
N GLN A 264 -11.15 -2.68 -10.54
CA GLN A 264 -10.32 -1.48 -10.48
C GLN A 264 -9.89 -1.05 -11.88
N ILE A 265 -10.09 0.22 -12.19
CA ILE A 265 -9.77 0.78 -13.51
C ILE A 265 -8.30 1.23 -13.52
N ARG A 266 -7.51 0.75 -14.48
CA ARG A 266 -6.05 0.96 -14.59
C ARG A 266 -5.59 1.11 -16.05
N PRO A 267 -5.91 2.24 -16.67
CA PRO A 267 -4.79 3.10 -17.02
C PRO A 267 -5.03 4.51 -16.50
N VAL A 268 -4.16 4.91 -15.59
CA VAL A 268 -4.05 6.28 -15.14
C VAL A 268 -2.82 6.86 -15.84
N LEU A 269 -3.03 7.97 -16.56
CA LEU A 269 -2.05 8.75 -17.30
C LEU A 269 -1.65 9.99 -16.50
N SER A 270 -0.46 10.54 -16.79
CA SER A 270 -0.12 11.90 -16.36
C SER A 270 -0.96 12.93 -17.12
N GLN A 271 -1.13 14.13 -16.57
CA GLN A 271 -1.82 15.22 -17.27
C GLN A 271 -1.20 15.53 -18.65
N ASN A 272 0.14 15.53 -18.77
CA ASN A 272 0.82 15.75 -20.04
C ASN A 272 0.52 14.66 -21.08
N ASP A 273 0.43 13.40 -20.67
CA ASP A 273 0.09 12.30 -21.57
C ASP A 273 -1.39 12.35 -21.97
N ALA A 274 -2.26 12.72 -21.02
CA ALA A 274 -3.68 12.93 -21.26
C ALA A 274 -3.93 14.05 -22.27
N GLU A 275 -3.22 15.17 -22.21
CA GLU A 275 -3.30 16.23 -23.22
C GLU A 275 -2.90 15.73 -24.61
N ARG A 276 -1.82 14.95 -24.72
CA ARG A 276 -1.40 14.35 -26.00
C ARG A 276 -2.45 13.39 -26.55
N HIS A 277 -3.05 12.55 -25.70
CA HIS A 277 -4.16 11.67 -26.09
C HIS A 277 -5.41 12.48 -26.46
N GLY A 278 -5.68 13.58 -25.76
CA GLY A 278 -6.77 14.51 -26.02
C GLY A 278 -6.74 15.09 -27.44
N LEU A 279 -5.55 15.39 -27.98
CA LEU A 279 -5.39 15.84 -29.37
C LEU A 279 -5.84 14.79 -30.39
N ILE A 280 -5.57 13.51 -30.12
CA ILE A 280 -6.02 12.39 -30.97
C ILE A 280 -7.53 12.20 -30.84
N TYR A 281 -8.03 12.28 -29.61
CA TYR A 281 -9.45 12.11 -29.26
C TYR A 281 -10.35 13.18 -29.86
N ASN A 282 -9.89 14.44 -29.87
CA ASN A 282 -10.56 15.53 -30.56
C ASN A 282 -10.70 15.26 -32.07
N LYS A 283 -9.68 14.68 -32.71
CA LYS A 283 -9.72 14.32 -34.14
C LYS A 283 -10.66 13.14 -34.42
N MET A 284 -10.84 12.25 -33.43
CA MET A 284 -11.76 11.11 -33.52
C MET A 284 -13.17 11.44 -33.03
N GLU A 285 -13.43 12.68 -32.59
CA GLU A 285 -14.70 13.14 -32.02
C GLU A 285 -15.22 12.25 -30.87
N MET A 286 -14.31 11.71 -30.05
CA MET A 286 -14.64 10.90 -28.88
C MET A 286 -13.73 11.28 -27.71
N SER A 287 -14.24 11.34 -26.48
CA SER A 287 -13.41 11.53 -25.28
C SER A 287 -13.66 10.43 -24.25
N TYR A 288 -12.57 9.77 -23.83
CA TYR A 288 -12.54 8.72 -22.80
C TYR A 288 -11.61 9.09 -21.64
N LEU A 289 -11.23 10.37 -21.50
CA LEU A 289 -10.37 10.87 -20.44
C LEU A 289 -11.22 11.34 -19.25
N PHE A 290 -10.87 10.92 -18.03
CA PHE A 290 -11.54 11.32 -16.79
C PHE A 290 -10.51 11.80 -15.77
N ASP A 291 -10.62 13.05 -15.32
CA ASP A 291 -9.72 13.57 -14.28
C ASP A 291 -9.85 12.74 -13.00
N LEU A 292 -8.74 12.16 -12.55
CA LEU A 292 -8.67 11.44 -11.28
C LEU A 292 -8.26 12.39 -10.17
N ASN A 293 -7.18 13.12 -10.40
CA ASN A 293 -6.62 14.06 -9.45
C ASN A 293 -5.82 15.16 -10.18
N ALA A 294 -5.24 16.11 -9.45
CA ALA A 294 -4.54 17.26 -10.04
C ALA A 294 -3.36 16.85 -10.96
N ASP A 295 -2.79 15.67 -10.75
CA ASP A 295 -1.59 15.20 -11.44
C ASP A 295 -1.89 14.03 -12.42
N ALA A 296 -3.09 13.45 -12.35
CA ALA A 296 -3.41 12.18 -13.00
C ALA A 296 -4.81 12.12 -13.62
N VAL A 297 -4.91 11.48 -14.79
CA VAL A 297 -6.13 11.34 -15.60
C VAL A 297 -6.33 9.89 -15.99
N LEU A 298 -7.53 9.35 -15.81
CA LEU A 298 -7.89 8.03 -16.29
C LEU A 298 -8.13 8.04 -17.80
N ASP A 299 -7.52 7.09 -18.52
CA ASP A 299 -7.81 6.81 -19.93
C ASP A 299 -8.66 5.54 -20.04
N ALA A 300 -9.96 5.72 -20.26
CA ALA A 300 -10.90 4.61 -20.40
C ALA A 300 -10.84 3.92 -21.77
N LEU A 301 -10.15 4.48 -22.78
CA LEU A 301 -9.96 3.83 -24.07
C LEU A 301 -8.86 2.78 -23.98
N ALA A 302 -7.77 3.10 -23.27
CA ALA A 302 -6.70 2.16 -22.96
C ALA A 302 -7.13 1.13 -21.90
N ALA A 303 -8.14 1.45 -21.08
CA ALA A 303 -8.75 0.48 -20.19
C ALA A 303 -9.55 -0.54 -21.02
N THR A 304 -9.33 -1.84 -20.80
CA THR A 304 -10.16 -2.90 -21.38
C THR A 304 -11.63 -2.88 -20.88
N THR A 305 -11.98 -1.91 -20.05
CA THR A 305 -13.31 -1.63 -19.52
C THR A 305 -14.07 -0.65 -20.41
N ARG A 306 -14.33 -1.02 -21.67
CA ARG A 306 -15.37 -0.35 -22.45
C ARG A 306 -16.72 -0.72 -21.82
N THR A 307 -17.24 0.17 -20.99
CA THR A 307 -18.59 0.06 -20.44
C THR A 307 -19.50 0.99 -21.20
N SER A 308 -20.65 0.51 -21.62
CA SER A 308 -21.67 1.35 -22.25
C SER A 308 -22.22 2.34 -21.25
N SER A 309 -22.63 3.52 -21.73
CA SER A 309 -23.21 4.55 -20.89
C SER A 309 -24.70 4.68 -21.11
N SER A 310 -25.46 4.74 -20.03
CA SER A 310 -26.85 5.12 -20.07
C SER A 310 -27.19 5.89 -18.80
N THR A 311 -27.85 7.02 -18.98
CA THR A 311 -28.32 7.88 -17.89
C THR A 311 -29.49 7.28 -17.10
N THR A 312 -30.11 6.18 -17.58
CA THR A 312 -31.32 5.58 -16.97
C THR A 312 -31.08 4.25 -16.26
N ARG A 313 -29.95 3.57 -16.47
CA ARG A 313 -29.67 2.25 -15.85
C ARG A 313 -28.27 2.18 -15.23
N VAL A 314 -27.99 3.02 -14.24
CA VAL A 314 -26.72 3.00 -13.51
C VAL A 314 -26.75 1.88 -12.46
N ILE A 315 -25.99 0.81 -12.66
CA ILE A 315 -25.97 -0.35 -11.75
C ILE A 315 -24.75 -0.40 -10.83
N HIS A 316 -23.77 0.48 -11.06
CA HIS A 316 -22.56 0.58 -10.25
C HIS A 316 -22.13 2.03 -10.08
N ARG A 317 -21.30 2.29 -9.08
CA ARG A 317 -20.66 3.59 -8.84
C ARG A 317 -19.15 3.46 -8.83
N THR A 318 -18.46 4.48 -9.29
CA THR A 318 -17.02 4.59 -9.15
C THR A 318 -16.67 5.38 -7.88
N LYS A 319 -15.58 5.01 -7.24
CA LYS A 319 -14.98 5.75 -6.12
C LYS A 319 -13.49 5.86 -6.33
N VAL A 320 -12.96 7.05 -6.06
CA VAL A 320 -11.53 7.24 -5.88
C VAL A 320 -11.20 6.77 -4.47
N MET A 321 -10.36 5.75 -4.37
CA MET A 321 -9.90 5.18 -3.10
C MET A 321 -8.39 5.26 -3.01
N SER A 322 -7.90 5.59 -1.82
CA SER A 322 -6.46 5.58 -1.54
C SER A 322 -6.05 4.21 -0.99
N VAL A 323 -5.08 3.58 -1.65
CA VAL A 323 -4.53 2.26 -1.32
C VAL A 323 -3.02 2.43 -1.15
N CYS A 324 -2.51 2.23 0.07
CA CYS A 324 -1.09 2.43 0.41
C CYS A 324 -0.51 3.79 -0.08
N GLY A 325 -1.33 4.85 -0.02
CA GLY A 325 -0.96 6.20 -0.48
C GLY A 325 -1.32 6.51 -1.94
N VAL A 326 -1.55 5.51 -2.80
CA VAL A 326 -1.84 5.70 -4.22
C VAL A 326 -3.35 5.75 -4.48
N HIS A 327 -3.81 6.64 -5.36
CA HIS A 327 -5.21 6.69 -5.74
C HIS A 327 -5.55 5.67 -6.81
N HIS A 328 -6.67 4.99 -6.59
CA HIS A 328 -7.22 4.05 -7.54
C HIS A 328 -8.71 4.31 -7.74
N ILE A 329 -9.16 4.16 -8.97
CA ILE A 329 -10.57 4.21 -9.31
C ILE A 329 -11.12 2.81 -9.19
N THR A 330 -12.10 2.65 -8.29
CA THR A 330 -12.71 1.37 -7.97
C THR A 330 -14.20 1.41 -8.31
N MET A 331 -14.70 0.34 -8.91
CA MET A 331 -16.11 0.15 -9.26
C MET A 331 -16.79 -0.67 -8.16
N TRP A 332 -17.96 -0.24 -7.73
CA TRP A 332 -18.75 -0.87 -6.68
C TRP A 332 -20.20 -1.02 -7.11
N ALA A 333 -20.79 -2.19 -6.87
CA ALA A 333 -22.18 -2.46 -7.23
C ALA A 333 -23.14 -1.60 -6.39
N LEU A 334 -24.18 -1.04 -7.02
CA LEU A 334 -25.26 -0.33 -6.33
C LEU A 334 -26.41 -1.25 -5.93
N GLN A 335 -26.60 -2.31 -6.71
CA GLN A 335 -27.64 -3.32 -6.57
C GLN A 335 -27.04 -4.69 -6.86
N ASP A 336 -27.81 -5.75 -6.65
CA ASP A 336 -27.42 -7.09 -7.08
C ASP A 336 -27.34 -7.14 -8.62
N ILE A 337 -26.28 -7.72 -9.15
CA ILE A 337 -25.99 -7.84 -10.58
C ILE A 337 -25.95 -9.32 -10.93
N ALA A 338 -26.84 -9.74 -11.81
CA ALA A 338 -26.94 -11.13 -12.26
C ALA A 338 -25.89 -11.44 -13.36
N VAL A 339 -25.61 -12.74 -13.53
CA VAL A 339 -24.74 -13.20 -14.62
C VAL A 339 -25.33 -12.79 -15.96
N GLY A 340 -24.52 -12.18 -16.83
CA GLY A 340 -24.92 -11.71 -18.15
C GLY A 340 -25.50 -10.29 -18.14
N GLU A 341 -25.60 -9.61 -17.00
CA GLU A 341 -25.98 -8.20 -16.98
C GLU A 341 -24.81 -7.28 -17.35
N GLU A 342 -25.13 -6.21 -18.07
CA GLU A 342 -24.16 -5.21 -18.54
C GLU A 342 -23.85 -4.18 -17.46
N LEU A 343 -22.57 -3.95 -17.18
CA LEU A 343 -22.08 -2.86 -16.33
C LEU A 343 -22.21 -1.53 -17.08
N VAL A 344 -23.18 -0.75 -16.66
CA VAL A 344 -23.49 0.57 -17.24
C VAL A 344 -23.15 1.68 -16.26
N PHE A 345 -22.41 2.69 -16.75
CA PHE A 345 -21.95 3.85 -15.98
C PHE A 345 -22.62 5.14 -16.51
N ASP A 346 -22.85 6.11 -15.63
CA ASP A 346 -23.22 7.47 -16.05
C ASP A 346 -21.96 8.32 -16.21
N TYR A 347 -21.61 8.65 -17.46
CA TYR A 347 -20.48 9.53 -17.77
C TYR A 347 -20.72 11.00 -17.39
N GLY A 348 -21.89 11.36 -16.86
CA GLY A 348 -22.16 12.70 -16.35
C GLY A 348 -22.25 13.76 -17.44
N TYR A 349 -22.49 13.35 -18.69
CA TYR A 349 -22.68 14.29 -19.79
C TYR A 349 -23.84 15.24 -19.46
N LYS A 350 -23.57 16.55 -19.46
CA LYS A 350 -24.64 17.55 -19.44
C LYS A 350 -25.52 17.32 -20.67
N ARG A 351 -26.85 17.31 -20.50
CA ARG A 351 -27.84 17.01 -21.57
C ARG A 351 -27.63 17.81 -22.87
N SER A 352 -26.94 18.94 -22.81
CA SER A 352 -26.63 19.80 -23.96
C SER A 352 -25.37 19.41 -24.74
N VAL A 353 -24.53 18.50 -24.23
CA VAL A 353 -23.18 18.20 -24.78
C VAL A 353 -22.91 16.70 -24.93
N GLY A 354 -23.77 15.82 -24.41
CA GLY A 354 -23.61 14.37 -24.51
C GLY A 354 -24.07 13.80 -25.86
N PRO A 355 -23.38 12.78 -26.40
CA PRO A 355 -23.78 12.14 -27.66
C PRO A 355 -25.13 11.42 -27.52
N ASP A 356 -25.92 11.36 -28.60
CA ASP A 356 -27.33 10.92 -28.58
C ASP A 356 -27.54 9.53 -27.94
N TRP A 357 -26.59 8.59 -28.13
CA TRP A 357 -26.65 7.25 -27.56
C TRP A 357 -26.60 7.23 -26.01
N SER A 358 -25.98 8.25 -25.39
CA SER A 358 -25.92 8.39 -23.92
C SER A 358 -27.25 8.87 -23.30
N GLN A 359 -28.16 9.40 -24.15
CA GLN A 359 -29.43 10.01 -23.75
C GLN A 359 -30.64 9.07 -23.93
N SER A 360 -30.41 7.76 -23.97
CA SER A 360 -31.43 6.75 -24.31
C SER A 360 -32.76 6.96 -23.55
N ARG A 361 -33.79 7.38 -24.31
CA ARG A 361 -35.17 7.54 -23.86
C ARG A 361 -35.68 6.17 -23.38
N ALA A 362 -36.15 6.10 -22.14
CA ALA A 362 -37.03 5.01 -21.73
C ALA A 362 -38.19 4.97 -22.73
N ALA A 363 -38.32 3.87 -23.48
CA ALA A 363 -39.48 3.64 -24.32
C ALA A 363 -40.70 3.68 -23.41
N SER A 364 -41.43 4.79 -23.44
CA SER A 364 -42.76 4.88 -22.88
C SER A 364 -43.64 3.94 -23.69
N ASN A 365 -43.91 2.77 -23.13
CA ASN A 365 -45.09 2.00 -23.51
C ASN A 365 -46.32 2.85 -23.17
N SER A 366 -46.75 3.71 -24.10
CA SER A 366 -48.10 4.23 -24.13
C SER A 366 -48.93 3.30 -25.03
N SER A 367 -49.39 2.22 -24.42
CA SER A 367 -50.64 1.57 -24.80
C SER A 367 -51.79 2.52 -24.44
N GLY A 368 -52.60 2.89 -25.44
CA GLY A 368 -53.79 3.73 -25.28
C GLY A 368 -54.12 4.46 -26.57
#